data_AF-A0A534JQD3-F1
#
_entry.id   AF-A0A534JQD3-F1
#
_cell.length_a   1.000
_cell.length_b   1.000
_cell.length_c   1.000
_cell.angle_alpha   90.00
_cell.angle_beta   90.00
_cell.angle_gamma   90.00
#
_symmetry.space_group_name_H-M   'P 1'
#
loop_
_entity.id
_entity.type
_entity.pdbx_description
1 polymer ?
#
loop_
_entity_poly.entity_id
_entity_poly.type
_entity_poly.pdbx_seq_one_letter_code
_entity_poly.pdbx_strand_id
1 'polypeptide(L)'
;MAVYAIGIDLAWSPRNGTGLAIAEKDGTRWIVREAVSGLGTNREILEILHKHVGEKPAIVAIDAPLVVPFEKRGREGDRLITKLFGPYDAGVYPATRFYLGRYGGKRIWDLVEDLKSAGYRHDCRVEPLRPTRQFFETYPHAASVALFGLKKTLKYKTRQGRTYETRWREFRKLESSLKGLARARPAMAGVGDLLARDLKALGGGKLKAYEDRLDAILCAYVAAYYWTWGTRRNAVVGTLEGGYIVTPMTPAIAKRAPPETRIFAYDGFAARDK
;
A
#
# COMPACT_ATOMS: atom_id res chain seq x y z
N MET A 1 -8.81 -21.12 -9.84
CA MET A 1 -7.94 -21.14 -8.64
C MET A 1 -8.10 -19.81 -7.93
N ALA A 2 -8.33 -19.82 -6.61
CA ALA A 2 -8.46 -18.59 -5.82
C ALA A 2 -7.13 -17.82 -5.80
N VAL A 3 -7.19 -16.51 -5.98
CA VAL A 3 -6.04 -15.59 -5.89
C VAL A 3 -6.39 -14.52 -4.87
N TYR A 4 -5.46 -14.21 -3.97
CA TYR A 4 -5.66 -13.22 -2.93
C TYR A 4 -4.81 -11.97 -3.17
N ALA A 5 -5.37 -10.82 -2.84
CA ALA A 5 -4.69 -9.55 -2.78
C ALA A 5 -4.71 -9.08 -1.32
N ILE A 6 -3.53 -8.84 -0.77
CA ILE A 6 -3.33 -8.55 0.65
C ILE A 6 -2.67 -7.19 0.78
N GLY A 7 -3.14 -6.41 1.75
CA GLY A 7 -2.55 -5.13 2.11
C GLY A 7 -2.13 -5.12 3.56
N ILE A 8 -0.94 -4.59 3.83
CA ILE A 8 -0.39 -4.44 5.17
C ILE A 8 0.03 -2.98 5.36
N ASP A 9 -0.60 -2.29 6.31
CA ASP A 9 -0.10 -0.99 6.83
C ASP A 9 0.77 -1.28 8.06
N LEU A 10 2.07 -1.42 7.84
CA LEU A 10 2.98 -2.01 8.81
C LEU A 10 3.46 -0.97 9.82
N ALA A 11 3.08 -1.16 11.09
CA ALA A 11 3.70 -0.44 12.18
C ALA A 11 5.13 -0.93 12.42
N TRP A 12 6.11 -0.02 12.46
CA TRP A 12 7.52 -0.39 12.66
C TRP A 12 7.83 -0.80 14.10
N SER A 13 7.10 -0.25 15.07
CA SER A 13 7.26 -0.55 16.50
C SER A 13 6.08 -1.38 17.01
N PRO A 14 6.31 -2.36 17.91
CA PRO A 14 5.25 -3.13 18.55
C PRO A 14 4.32 -2.29 19.45
N ARG A 15 4.69 -1.04 19.76
CA ARG A 15 3.82 -0.09 20.47
C ARG A 15 2.62 0.38 19.63
N ASN A 16 2.71 0.22 18.31
CA ASN A 16 1.65 0.59 17.37
C ASN A 16 1.13 -0.67 16.68
N GLY A 17 -0.17 -0.67 16.39
CA GLY A 17 -0.82 -1.78 15.68
C GLY A 17 -0.57 -1.72 14.17
N THR A 18 -0.49 -2.88 13.55
CA THR A 18 -0.49 -3.04 12.09
C THR A 18 -1.91 -3.24 11.58
N GLY A 19 -2.22 -2.61 10.45
CA GLY A 19 -3.44 -2.87 9.67
C GLY A 19 -3.22 -4.00 8.68
N LEU A 20 -4.23 -4.85 8.47
CA LEU A 20 -4.19 -5.94 7.50
C LEU A 20 -5.54 -6.09 6.82
N ALA A 21 -5.54 -6.19 5.49
CA ALA A 21 -6.75 -6.49 4.71
C ALA A 21 -6.48 -7.60 3.70
N ILE A 22 -7.48 -8.46 3.50
CA ILE A 22 -7.44 -9.59 2.56
C ILE A 22 -8.62 -9.48 1.62
N ALA A 23 -8.35 -9.47 0.31
CA ALA A 23 -9.36 -9.58 -0.73
C ALA A 23 -9.14 -10.84 -1.55
N GLU A 24 -10.23 -11.54 -1.87
CA GLU A 24 -10.23 -12.72 -2.73
C GLU A 24 -10.74 -12.34 -4.11
N LYS A 25 -10.11 -12.88 -5.17
CA LYS A 25 -10.59 -12.72 -6.53
C LYS A 25 -11.81 -13.60 -6.79
N ASP A 26 -12.90 -12.98 -7.21
CA ASP A 26 -14.15 -13.63 -7.64
C ASP A 26 -14.49 -13.17 -9.07
N GLY A 27 -14.26 -14.02 -10.06
CA GLY A 27 -14.41 -13.66 -11.48
C GLY A 27 -13.56 -12.43 -11.85
N THR A 28 -14.20 -11.36 -12.29
CA THR A 28 -13.54 -10.10 -12.68
C THR A 28 -13.37 -9.10 -11.53
N ARG A 29 -13.94 -9.37 -10.36
CA ARG A 29 -13.91 -8.49 -9.18
C ARG A 29 -13.07 -9.08 -8.05
N TRP A 30 -12.80 -8.27 -7.05
CA TRP A 30 -12.21 -8.64 -5.77
C TRP A 30 -13.24 -8.43 -4.67
N ILE A 31 -13.26 -9.32 -3.67
CA ILE A 31 -14.16 -9.22 -2.52
C ILE A 31 -13.29 -9.16 -1.26
N VAL A 32 -13.41 -8.09 -0.48
CA VAL A 32 -12.72 -8.01 0.81
C VAL A 32 -13.34 -9.04 1.76
N ARG A 33 -12.51 -9.96 2.25
CA ARG A 33 -12.89 -11.04 3.16
C ARG A 33 -12.61 -10.69 4.62
N GLU A 34 -11.57 -9.91 4.85
CA GLU A 34 -11.10 -9.56 6.19
C GLU A 34 -10.44 -8.17 6.15
N ALA A 35 -10.65 -7.34 7.17
CA ALA A 35 -9.88 -6.13 7.40
C ALA A 35 -9.78 -5.82 8.89
N VAL A 36 -8.59 -6.01 9.45
CA VAL A 36 -8.29 -5.85 10.87
C VAL A 36 -7.21 -4.81 11.09
N SER A 37 -7.06 -4.41 12.35
CA SER A 37 -6.09 -3.42 12.81
C SER A 37 -5.69 -3.77 14.23
N GLY A 38 -4.54 -3.30 14.68
CA GLY A 38 -4.07 -3.54 16.04
C GLY A 38 -3.15 -4.75 16.19
N LEU A 39 -2.66 -5.34 15.08
CA LEU A 39 -1.73 -6.48 15.14
C LEU A 39 -0.37 -6.03 15.66
N GLY A 40 0.05 -6.54 16.82
CA GLY A 40 1.26 -6.11 17.52
C GLY A 40 2.54 -6.79 17.04
N THR A 41 2.42 -7.97 16.44
CA THR A 41 3.54 -8.84 16.06
C THR A 41 3.47 -9.30 14.61
N ASN A 42 4.60 -9.76 14.05
CA ASN A 42 4.61 -10.38 12.73
C ASN A 42 3.96 -11.77 12.75
N ARG A 43 4.04 -12.48 13.88
CA ARG A 43 3.37 -13.78 14.05
C ARG A 43 1.86 -13.67 13.86
N GLU A 44 1.20 -12.66 14.44
CA GLU A 44 -0.24 -12.42 14.23
C GLU A 44 -0.58 -12.15 12.75
N ILE A 45 0.30 -11.45 12.02
CA ILE A 45 0.14 -11.25 10.56
C ILE A 45 0.16 -12.62 9.87
N LEU A 46 1.19 -13.44 10.10
CA LEU A 46 1.34 -14.75 9.47
C LEU A 46 0.20 -15.70 9.82
N GLU A 47 -0.29 -15.71 11.07
CA GLU A 47 -1.41 -16.54 11.51
C GLU A 47 -2.70 -16.21 10.72
N ILE A 48 -2.98 -14.93 10.50
CA ILE A 48 -4.13 -14.50 9.69
C ILE A 48 -3.92 -14.90 8.22
N LEU A 49 -2.72 -14.68 7.66
CA LEU A 49 -2.42 -15.09 6.29
C LEU A 49 -2.58 -16.61 6.11
N HIS A 50 -2.02 -17.41 7.01
CA HIS A 50 -2.15 -18.87 6.97
C HIS A 50 -3.62 -19.29 7.07
N LYS A 51 -4.39 -18.74 8.01
CA LYS A 51 -5.81 -19.05 8.21
C LYS A 51 -6.67 -18.76 6.97
N HIS A 52 -6.48 -17.60 6.33
CA HIS A 52 -7.35 -17.16 5.24
C HIS A 52 -6.86 -17.61 3.85
N VAL A 53 -5.54 -17.67 3.66
CA VAL A 53 -4.90 -17.87 2.34
C VAL A 53 -4.27 -19.26 2.24
N GLY A 54 -3.66 -19.76 3.33
CA GLY A 54 -2.86 -20.98 3.31
C GLY A 54 -1.77 -20.91 2.24
N GLU A 55 -1.66 -21.95 1.41
CA GLU A 55 -0.70 -22.06 0.30
C GLU A 55 -1.20 -21.49 -1.04
N LYS A 56 -2.40 -20.88 -1.07
CA LYS A 56 -3.00 -20.38 -2.31
C LYS A 56 -2.21 -19.18 -2.88
N PRO A 57 -2.31 -18.91 -4.19
CA PRO A 57 -1.70 -17.72 -4.79
C PRO A 57 -2.14 -16.42 -4.09
N ALA A 58 -1.17 -15.57 -3.79
CA ALA A 58 -1.36 -14.33 -3.06
C ALA A 58 -0.33 -13.27 -3.42
N ILE A 59 -0.80 -12.05 -3.64
CA ILE A 59 0.03 -10.87 -3.81
C ILE A 59 -0.13 -9.95 -2.61
N VAL A 60 0.99 -9.53 -2.00
CA VAL A 60 1.00 -8.72 -0.77
C VAL A 60 1.64 -7.36 -1.04
N ALA A 61 0.91 -6.28 -0.82
CA ALA A 61 1.46 -4.93 -0.84
C ALA A 61 1.66 -4.43 0.60
N ILE A 62 2.86 -3.97 0.92
CA ILE A 62 3.26 -3.58 2.29
C ILE A 62 3.65 -2.10 2.31
N ASP A 63 3.00 -1.29 3.16
CA ASP A 63 3.41 0.09 3.45
C ASP A 63 4.58 0.10 4.43
N ALA A 64 5.77 -0.24 3.92
CA ALA A 64 7.02 -0.13 4.64
C ALA A 64 8.23 -0.23 3.68
N PRO A 65 9.35 0.43 4.00
CA PRO A 65 10.58 0.29 3.22
C PRO A 65 11.21 -1.10 3.41
N LEU A 66 10.98 -2.01 2.45
CA LEU A 66 11.37 -3.42 2.55
C LEU A 66 12.86 -3.65 2.26
N VAL A 67 13.42 -2.88 1.33
CA VAL A 67 14.85 -2.91 1.00
C VAL A 67 15.45 -1.54 1.25
N VAL A 68 16.41 -1.50 2.17
CA VAL A 68 17.09 -0.28 2.63
C VAL A 68 18.60 -0.56 2.71
N PRO A 69 19.30 -0.44 1.57
CA PRO A 69 20.71 -0.87 1.48
C PRO A 69 21.68 0.13 2.14
N PHE A 70 21.25 1.37 2.39
CA PHE A 70 22.12 2.46 2.79
C PHE A 70 21.90 2.89 4.24
N GLU A 71 23.00 3.21 4.92
CA GLU A 71 22.97 3.60 6.34
C GLU A 71 22.37 4.99 6.55
N LYS A 72 22.89 6.00 5.83
CA LYS A 72 22.48 7.42 5.96
C LYS A 72 21.99 8.06 4.66
N ARG A 73 22.23 7.41 3.52
CA ARG A 73 21.84 7.91 2.19
C ARG A 73 20.44 7.40 1.85
N GLY A 74 19.54 8.28 1.42
CA GLY A 74 18.23 7.88 0.90
C GLY A 74 18.30 7.03 -0.36
N ARG A 75 17.28 6.20 -0.60
CA ARG A 75 17.16 5.40 -1.83
C ARG A 75 16.89 6.31 -3.02
N GLU A 76 17.32 5.90 -4.20
CA GLU A 76 17.05 6.66 -5.42
C GLU A 76 15.56 6.66 -5.76
N GLY A 77 14.87 5.53 -5.51
CA GLY A 77 13.42 5.41 -5.60
C GLY A 77 12.69 6.46 -4.75
N ASP A 78 13.14 6.72 -3.51
CA ASP A 78 12.52 7.72 -2.62
C ASP A 78 12.59 9.14 -3.20
N ARG A 79 13.74 9.48 -3.79
CA ARG A 79 13.95 10.78 -4.44
C ARG A 79 13.05 10.91 -5.66
N LEU A 80 12.94 9.86 -6.47
CA LEU A 80 12.11 9.87 -7.67
C LEU A 80 10.62 9.91 -7.32
N ILE A 81 10.15 9.14 -6.34
CA ILE A 81 8.77 9.24 -5.83
C ILE A 81 8.47 10.66 -5.37
N THR A 82 9.37 11.28 -4.60
CA THR A 82 9.18 12.67 -4.16
C THR A 82 9.13 13.66 -5.33
N LYS A 83 9.89 13.45 -6.40
CA LYS A 83 9.80 14.27 -7.62
C LYS A 83 8.47 14.09 -8.36
N LEU A 84 7.99 12.84 -8.47
CA LEU A 84 6.75 12.49 -9.16
C LEU A 84 5.53 13.00 -8.39
N PHE A 85 5.48 12.75 -7.09
CA PHE A 85 4.31 12.92 -6.25
C PHE A 85 4.36 14.12 -5.29
N GLY A 86 5.51 14.78 -5.15
CA GLY A 86 5.68 15.99 -4.32
C GLY A 86 4.67 17.12 -4.56
N PRO A 87 4.30 17.46 -5.82
CA PRO A 87 3.28 18.48 -6.07
C PRO A 87 1.89 18.13 -5.53
N TYR A 88 1.63 16.85 -5.27
CA TYR A 88 0.40 16.34 -4.69
C TYR A 88 0.50 16.18 -3.17
N ASP A 89 1.57 16.69 -2.53
CA ASP A 89 1.92 16.46 -1.13
C ASP A 89 2.05 14.97 -0.76
N ALA A 90 2.49 14.14 -1.71
CA ALA A 90 2.76 12.71 -1.55
C ALA A 90 4.26 12.41 -1.76
N GLY A 91 5.13 13.28 -1.24
CA GLY A 91 6.57 12.99 -1.16
C GLY A 91 6.87 12.02 -0.02
N VAL A 92 7.85 11.15 -0.21
CA VAL A 92 8.31 10.20 0.81
C VAL A 92 9.51 10.76 1.55
N TYR A 93 9.62 10.43 2.82
CA TYR A 93 10.86 10.64 3.56
C TYR A 93 11.89 9.59 3.15
N PRO A 94 13.17 9.96 2.98
CA PRO A 94 14.21 9.00 2.63
C PRO A 94 14.31 7.85 3.64
N ALA A 95 14.17 6.61 3.17
CA ALA A 95 14.39 5.43 3.97
C ALA A 95 15.89 5.18 4.11
N THR A 96 16.37 5.10 5.35
CA THR A 96 17.77 4.81 5.68
C THR A 96 17.82 3.91 6.90
N ARG A 97 18.81 3.02 7.01
CA ARG A 97 18.93 2.12 8.17
C ARG A 97 19.06 2.89 9.48
N PHE A 98 19.77 4.02 9.47
CA PHE A 98 19.93 4.89 10.64
C PHE A 98 18.58 5.39 11.19
N TYR A 99 17.72 5.94 10.32
CA TYR A 99 16.41 6.43 10.75
C TYR A 99 15.49 5.28 11.14
N LEU A 100 15.42 4.22 10.33
CA LEU A 100 14.56 3.08 10.61
C LEU A 100 14.94 2.36 11.90
N GLY A 101 16.24 2.21 12.17
CA GLY A 101 16.76 1.61 13.41
C GLY A 101 16.28 2.35 14.67
N ARG A 102 16.11 3.67 14.62
CA ARG A 102 15.58 4.47 15.73
C ARG A 102 14.10 4.23 16.03
N TYR A 103 13.34 3.74 15.05
CA TYR A 103 11.88 3.61 15.12
C TYR A 103 11.39 2.14 15.07
N GLY A 104 12.29 1.17 15.25
CA GLY A 104 11.93 -0.26 15.28
C GLY A 104 11.99 -0.97 13.92
N GLY A 105 12.70 -0.41 12.94
CA GLY A 105 12.78 -0.93 11.57
C GLY A 105 13.19 -2.40 11.44
N LYS A 106 13.80 -3.01 12.47
CA LYS A 106 14.05 -4.46 12.54
C LYS A 106 12.80 -5.28 12.25
N ARG A 107 11.62 -4.87 12.75
CA ARG A 107 10.36 -5.58 12.52
C ARG A 107 10.02 -5.72 11.03
N ILE A 108 10.39 -4.74 10.21
CA ILE A 108 10.15 -4.77 8.76
C ILE A 108 10.98 -5.88 8.12
N TRP A 109 12.27 -5.95 8.44
CA TRP A 109 13.17 -6.95 7.86
C TRP A 109 12.89 -8.36 8.41
N ASP A 110 12.48 -8.47 9.69
CA ASP A 110 11.98 -9.73 10.23
C ASP A 110 10.74 -10.20 9.45
N LEU A 111 9.80 -9.29 9.12
CA LEU A 111 8.61 -9.66 8.33
C LEU A 111 8.98 -10.12 6.91
N VAL A 112 10.00 -9.53 6.30
CA VAL A 112 10.51 -9.95 4.99
C VAL A 112 10.99 -11.41 5.03
N GLU A 113 11.78 -11.78 6.05
CA GLU A 113 12.28 -13.14 6.22
C GLU A 113 11.17 -14.12 6.63
N ASP A 114 10.23 -13.69 7.47
CA ASP A 114 9.05 -14.45 7.85
C ASP A 114 8.19 -14.81 6.62
N LEU A 115 7.92 -13.84 5.74
CA LEU A 115 7.14 -14.06 4.52
C LEU A 115 7.88 -14.97 3.53
N LYS A 116 9.20 -14.81 3.38
CA LYS A 116 10.03 -15.71 2.56
C LYS A 116 9.97 -17.14 3.07
N SER A 117 10.06 -17.32 4.39
CA SER A 117 9.95 -18.64 5.04
C SER A 117 8.55 -19.25 4.85
N ALA A 118 7.51 -18.42 4.77
CA ALA A 118 6.14 -18.81 4.44
C ALA A 118 5.86 -18.99 2.92
N GLY A 119 6.92 -19.08 2.11
CA GLY A 119 6.84 -19.38 0.68
C GLY A 119 6.48 -18.20 -0.23
N TYR A 120 6.55 -16.96 0.26
CA TYR A 120 6.36 -15.78 -0.58
C TYR A 120 7.69 -15.30 -1.18
N ARG A 121 7.71 -15.06 -2.49
CA ARG A 121 8.84 -14.43 -3.16
C ARG A 121 8.87 -12.91 -2.86
N HIS A 122 10.03 -12.38 -2.48
CA HIS A 122 10.24 -10.93 -2.48
C HIS A 122 10.63 -10.48 -3.88
N ASP A 123 9.74 -9.76 -4.58
CA ASP A 123 10.05 -9.20 -5.90
C ASP A 123 9.17 -7.96 -6.17
N CYS A 124 9.74 -6.99 -6.88
CA CYS A 124 9.04 -5.77 -7.29
C CYS A 124 8.30 -5.90 -8.62
N ARG A 125 8.59 -6.96 -9.41
CA ARG A 125 7.97 -7.23 -10.70
C ARG A 125 6.96 -8.36 -10.61
N VAL A 126 5.78 -8.13 -11.19
CA VAL A 126 4.70 -9.12 -11.23
C VAL A 126 4.30 -9.32 -12.68
N GLU A 127 4.17 -10.59 -13.10
CA GLU A 127 3.50 -10.91 -14.36
C GLU A 127 1.98 -10.74 -14.16
N PRO A 128 1.32 -9.85 -14.92
CA PRO A 128 -0.10 -9.59 -14.72
C PRO A 128 -0.96 -10.84 -14.96
N LEU A 129 -2.03 -10.96 -14.18
CA LEU A 129 -3.02 -12.05 -14.27
C LEU A 129 -2.47 -13.47 -14.03
N ARG A 130 -1.20 -13.61 -13.64
CA ARG A 130 -0.61 -14.90 -13.30
C ARG A 130 -0.71 -15.18 -11.79
N PRO A 131 -1.08 -16.42 -11.41
CA PRO A 131 -0.93 -16.86 -10.03
C PRO A 131 0.52 -16.68 -9.55
N THR A 132 0.69 -16.05 -8.39
CA THR A 132 2.00 -15.83 -7.76
C THR A 132 1.83 -15.89 -6.24
N ARG A 133 2.90 -16.21 -5.51
CA ARG A 133 3.02 -15.93 -4.07
C ARG A 133 4.16 -14.94 -3.90
N GLN A 134 3.82 -13.67 -3.79
CA GLN A 134 4.80 -12.59 -3.83
C GLN A 134 4.40 -11.41 -2.96
N PHE A 135 5.39 -10.70 -2.42
CA PHE A 135 5.17 -9.44 -1.72
C PHE A 135 6.06 -8.33 -2.26
N PHE A 136 5.59 -7.09 -2.11
CA PHE A 136 6.27 -5.90 -2.59
C PHE A 136 5.96 -4.66 -1.73
N GLU A 137 6.84 -3.67 -1.82
CA GLU A 137 6.69 -2.37 -1.16
C GLU A 137 5.71 -1.45 -1.90
N THR A 138 4.77 -0.85 -1.17
CA THR A 138 3.86 0.20 -1.68
C THR A 138 3.89 1.46 -0.83
N TYR A 139 3.27 2.52 -1.33
CA TYR A 139 3.10 3.78 -0.61
C TYR A 139 1.67 4.34 -0.79
N PRO A 140 0.78 4.21 0.22
CA PRO A 140 -0.65 4.54 0.13
C PRO A 140 -0.97 5.99 -0.26
N HIS A 141 -0.15 6.96 0.16
CA HIS A 141 -0.36 8.36 -0.23
C HIS A 141 -0.15 8.60 -1.72
N ALA A 142 0.89 8.03 -2.34
CA ALA A 142 1.05 8.10 -3.79
C ALA A 142 -0.05 7.31 -4.52
N ALA A 143 -0.39 6.13 -4.00
CA ALA A 143 -1.43 5.29 -4.59
C ALA A 143 -2.79 6.00 -4.62
N SER A 144 -3.22 6.59 -3.51
CA SER A 144 -4.49 7.34 -3.43
C SER A 144 -4.53 8.55 -4.37
N VAL A 145 -3.41 9.26 -4.54
CA VAL A 145 -3.31 10.36 -5.52
C VAL A 145 -3.59 9.86 -6.93
N ALA A 146 -2.91 8.79 -7.36
CA ALA A 146 -3.04 8.27 -8.71
C ALA A 146 -4.40 7.61 -8.96
N LEU A 147 -4.89 6.80 -8.01
CA LEU A 147 -6.15 6.06 -8.14
C LEU A 147 -7.38 6.98 -8.11
N PHE A 148 -7.38 7.98 -7.23
CA PHE A 148 -8.55 8.83 -7.02
C PHE A 148 -8.43 10.22 -7.66
N GLY A 149 -7.36 10.47 -8.42
CA GLY A 149 -7.15 11.73 -9.13
C GLY A 149 -7.02 12.93 -8.19
N LEU A 150 -6.45 12.73 -7.01
CA LEU A 150 -6.39 13.79 -5.99
C LEU A 150 -5.41 14.88 -6.39
N LYS A 151 -5.80 16.15 -6.22
CA LYS A 151 -4.88 17.28 -6.41
C LYS A 151 -3.85 17.38 -5.29
N LYS A 152 -4.20 16.95 -4.08
CA LYS A 152 -3.37 16.90 -2.86
C LYS A 152 -3.76 15.69 -2.01
N THR A 153 -2.83 15.16 -1.22
CA THR A 153 -3.12 14.07 -0.27
C THR A 153 -4.23 14.43 0.71
N LEU A 154 -5.06 13.43 1.05
CA LEU A 154 -6.07 13.54 2.11
C LEU A 154 -5.38 13.65 3.47
N LYS A 155 -5.75 14.65 4.27
CA LYS A 155 -5.06 14.96 5.55
C LYS A 155 -5.69 14.23 6.75
N TYR A 156 -5.98 12.94 6.59
CA TYR A 156 -6.63 12.12 7.63
C TYR A 156 -5.64 11.58 8.68
N LYS A 157 -4.35 11.45 8.36
CA LYS A 157 -3.33 10.99 9.33
C LYS A 157 -3.08 11.99 10.45
N THR A 158 -2.75 11.50 11.66
CA THR A 158 -2.37 12.36 12.80
C THR A 158 -1.14 13.19 12.46
N ARG A 159 -1.18 14.52 12.67
CA ARG A 159 -0.03 15.42 12.56
C ARG A 159 -0.26 16.67 13.40
N GLN A 160 0.82 17.29 13.89
CA GLN A 160 0.75 18.59 14.58
C GLN A 160 -0.04 19.61 13.72
N GLY A 161 -0.95 20.34 14.36
CA GLY A 161 -1.83 21.32 13.71
C GLY A 161 -3.09 20.74 13.05
N ARG A 162 -3.33 19.43 13.08
CA ARG A 162 -4.57 18.83 12.55
C ARG A 162 -5.58 18.55 13.66
N THR A 163 -6.75 19.17 13.57
CA THR A 163 -7.89 18.92 14.48
C THR A 163 -8.60 17.60 14.13
N TYR A 164 -9.34 17.04 15.09
CA TYR A 164 -10.21 15.88 14.84
C TYR A 164 -11.21 16.16 13.73
N GLU A 165 -11.86 17.33 13.72
CA GLU A 165 -12.82 17.71 12.68
C GLU A 165 -12.21 17.69 11.27
N THR A 166 -11.00 18.23 11.14
CA THR A 166 -10.26 18.18 9.87
C THR A 166 -9.99 16.74 9.47
N ARG A 167 -9.51 15.90 10.40
CA ARG A 167 -9.24 14.49 10.10
C ARG A 167 -10.51 13.75 9.71
N TRP A 168 -11.61 13.90 10.46
CA TRP A 168 -12.88 13.24 10.16
C TRP A 168 -13.41 13.60 8.77
N ARG A 169 -13.32 14.88 8.37
CA ARG A 169 -13.68 15.31 7.02
C ARG A 169 -12.84 14.60 5.95
N GLU A 170 -11.53 14.50 6.15
CA GLU A 170 -10.63 13.82 5.21
C GLU A 170 -10.81 12.30 5.21
N PHE A 171 -11.14 11.69 6.35
CA PHE A 171 -11.54 10.30 6.46
C PHE A 171 -12.81 10.02 5.65
N ARG A 172 -13.84 10.87 5.72
CA ARG A 172 -15.05 10.71 4.91
C ARG A 172 -14.75 10.73 3.40
N LYS A 173 -13.78 11.52 2.96
CA LYS A 173 -13.31 11.51 1.56
C LYS A 173 -12.61 10.20 1.20
N LEU A 174 -11.78 9.67 2.10
CA LEU A 174 -11.12 8.38 1.92
C LEU A 174 -12.16 7.25 1.87
N GLU A 175 -13.08 7.21 2.83
CA GLU A 175 -14.21 6.26 2.88
C GLU A 175 -15.02 6.27 1.58
N SER A 176 -15.35 7.45 1.05
CA SER A 176 -16.07 7.60 -0.21
C SER A 176 -15.27 7.05 -1.40
N SER A 177 -13.98 7.35 -1.45
CA SER A 177 -13.07 6.84 -2.50
C SER A 177 -12.96 5.31 -2.45
N LEU A 178 -12.79 4.76 -1.25
CA LEU A 178 -12.71 3.32 -1.00
C LEU A 178 -14.03 2.60 -1.31
N LYS A 179 -15.19 3.19 -0.99
CA LYS A 179 -16.50 2.69 -1.43
C LYS A 179 -16.65 2.68 -2.94
N GLY A 180 -16.11 3.71 -3.61
CA GLY A 180 -16.11 3.83 -5.07
C GLY A 180 -15.38 2.68 -5.79
N LEU A 181 -14.48 1.96 -5.10
CA LEU A 181 -13.75 0.83 -5.66
C LEU A 181 -14.68 -0.30 -6.15
N ALA A 182 -15.90 -0.40 -5.63
CA ALA A 182 -16.90 -1.36 -6.12
C ALA A 182 -17.27 -1.13 -7.60
N ARG A 183 -17.00 0.06 -8.14
CA ARG A 183 -17.24 0.44 -9.55
C ARG A 183 -15.94 0.65 -10.33
N ALA A 184 -14.78 0.46 -9.71
CA ALA A 184 -13.47 0.65 -10.34
C ALA A 184 -13.09 -0.55 -11.23
N ARG A 185 -11.93 -0.46 -11.89
CA ARG A 185 -11.36 -1.53 -12.72
C ARG A 185 -9.91 -1.85 -12.28
N PRO A 186 -9.66 -3.02 -11.65
CA PRO A 186 -10.64 -4.01 -11.22
C PRO A 186 -11.56 -3.48 -10.11
N ALA A 187 -12.77 -4.06 -10.01
CA ALA A 187 -13.71 -3.71 -8.95
C ALA A 187 -13.31 -4.39 -7.64
N MET A 188 -13.52 -3.71 -6.50
CA MET A 188 -13.38 -4.28 -5.17
C MET A 188 -14.64 -4.02 -4.32
N ALA A 189 -15.35 -5.09 -3.98
CA ALA A 189 -16.58 -5.07 -3.20
C ALA A 189 -16.33 -5.44 -1.72
N GLY A 190 -17.32 -5.19 -0.86
CA GLY A 190 -17.26 -5.50 0.58
C GLY A 190 -16.62 -4.41 1.46
N VAL A 191 -16.05 -3.36 0.85
CA VAL A 191 -15.39 -2.27 1.59
C VAL A 191 -16.36 -1.47 2.46
N GLY A 192 -17.60 -1.28 2.00
CA GLY A 192 -18.62 -0.49 2.70
C GLY A 192 -18.96 -1.01 4.10
N ASP A 193 -18.97 -2.34 4.26
CA ASP A 193 -19.33 -3.02 5.50
C ASP A 193 -18.24 -2.90 6.58
N LEU A 194 -17.02 -2.52 6.17
CA LEU A 194 -15.84 -2.42 7.02
C LEU A 194 -15.60 -0.99 7.54
N LEU A 195 -16.43 -0.03 7.09
CA LEU A 195 -16.32 1.36 7.49
C LEU A 195 -16.97 1.62 8.86
N ALA A 196 -16.46 2.64 9.56
CA ALA A 196 -17.05 3.07 10.82
C ALA A 196 -18.46 3.62 10.58
N ARG A 197 -19.43 3.13 11.38
CA ARG A 197 -20.80 3.67 11.38
C ARG A 197 -20.81 5.13 11.85
N ASP A 198 -20.20 5.37 13.02
CA ASP A 198 -19.97 6.71 13.55
C ASP A 198 -18.48 7.01 13.70
N LEU A 199 -17.96 7.78 12.75
CA LEU A 199 -16.58 8.24 12.73
C LEU A 199 -16.28 9.25 13.85
N LYS A 200 -17.27 10.04 14.28
CA LYS A 200 -17.08 11.07 15.31
C LYS A 200 -16.97 10.45 16.71
N ALA A 201 -17.48 9.23 16.89
CA ALA A 201 -17.26 8.44 18.10
C ALA A 201 -15.83 7.88 18.21
N LEU A 202 -15.00 7.99 17.17
CA LEU A 202 -13.62 7.51 17.17
C LEU A 202 -12.64 8.64 17.52
N GLY A 203 -11.84 8.40 18.57
CA GLY A 203 -10.74 9.25 19.00
C GLY A 203 -9.50 8.43 19.41
N GLY A 204 -8.37 9.11 19.57
CA GLY A 204 -7.12 8.52 20.06
C GLY A 204 -6.72 7.23 19.31
N GLY A 205 -6.36 6.19 20.07
CA GLY A 205 -5.95 4.89 19.53
C GLY A 205 -7.02 4.21 18.67
N LYS A 206 -8.31 4.40 18.95
CA LYS A 206 -9.39 3.82 18.12
C LYS A 206 -9.43 4.44 16.73
N LEU A 207 -9.21 5.75 16.62
CA LEU A 207 -9.13 6.43 15.33
C LEU A 207 -7.86 6.03 14.58
N LYS A 208 -6.74 5.81 15.28
CA LYS A 208 -5.51 5.28 14.65
C LYS A 208 -5.71 3.85 14.14
N ALA A 209 -6.32 2.95 14.91
CA ALA A 209 -6.63 1.61 14.43
C ALA A 209 -7.56 1.65 13.19
N TYR A 210 -8.52 2.58 13.15
CA TYR A 210 -9.35 2.78 11.97
C TYR A 210 -8.55 3.31 10.76
N GLU A 211 -7.60 4.22 10.98
CA GLU A 211 -6.62 4.66 9.98
C GLU A 211 -5.87 3.48 9.37
N ASP A 212 -5.26 2.64 10.22
CA ASP A 212 -4.46 1.48 9.81
C ASP A 212 -5.29 0.50 8.96
N ARG A 213 -6.55 0.28 9.35
CA ARG A 213 -7.48 -0.57 8.60
C ARG A 213 -7.74 -0.03 7.19
N LEU A 214 -8.04 1.26 7.06
CA LEU A 214 -8.34 1.87 5.76
C LEU A 214 -7.11 1.88 4.86
N ASP A 215 -5.93 2.14 5.42
CA ASP A 215 -4.67 2.09 4.69
C ASP A 215 -4.34 0.66 4.24
N ALA A 216 -4.60 -0.34 5.08
CA ALA A 216 -4.46 -1.74 4.69
C ALA A 216 -5.42 -2.15 3.57
N ILE A 217 -6.68 -1.68 3.58
CA ILE A 217 -7.62 -1.89 2.47
C ILE A 217 -7.09 -1.25 1.18
N LEU A 218 -6.55 -0.03 1.26
CA LEU A 218 -5.93 0.62 0.11
C LEU A 218 -4.71 -0.16 -0.40
N CYS A 219 -3.83 -0.65 0.47
CA CYS A 219 -2.72 -1.52 0.11
C CYS A 219 -3.23 -2.79 -0.60
N ALA A 220 -4.28 -3.44 -0.09
CA ALA A 220 -4.86 -4.63 -0.71
C ALA A 220 -5.40 -4.31 -2.11
N TYR A 221 -6.00 -3.13 -2.27
CA TYR A 221 -6.40 -2.67 -3.60
C TYR A 221 -5.22 -2.41 -4.52
N VAL A 222 -4.10 -1.85 -4.02
CA VAL A 222 -2.87 -1.71 -4.83
C VAL A 222 -2.33 -3.07 -5.26
N ALA A 223 -2.34 -4.08 -4.38
CA ALA A 223 -1.94 -5.44 -4.73
C ALA A 223 -2.83 -6.02 -5.84
N ALA A 224 -4.16 -5.91 -5.71
CA ALA A 224 -5.13 -6.33 -6.72
C ALA A 224 -4.96 -5.58 -8.06
N TYR A 225 -4.72 -4.27 -7.98
CA TYR A 225 -4.53 -3.38 -9.13
C TYR A 225 -3.23 -3.69 -9.87
N TYR A 226 -2.14 -3.97 -9.14
CA TYR A 226 -0.86 -4.35 -9.74
C TYR A 226 -0.91 -5.75 -10.35
N TRP A 227 -1.52 -6.70 -9.67
CA TRP A 227 -1.76 -8.04 -10.24
C TRP A 227 -2.58 -7.99 -11.52
N THR A 228 -3.56 -7.08 -11.60
CA THR A 228 -4.44 -6.98 -12.78
C THR A 228 -3.74 -6.30 -13.96
N TRP A 229 -3.00 -5.22 -13.71
CA TRP A 229 -2.53 -4.33 -14.77
C TRP A 229 -1.02 -4.32 -14.99
N GLY A 230 -0.24 -4.82 -14.04
CA GLY A 230 1.21 -4.67 -14.05
C GLY A 230 1.65 -3.22 -14.23
N THR A 231 2.74 -3.05 -14.97
CA THR A 231 3.36 -1.77 -15.31
C THR A 231 2.56 -0.92 -16.31
N ARG A 232 1.45 -1.43 -16.87
CA ARG A 232 0.56 -0.60 -17.70
C ARG A 232 -0.12 0.49 -16.88
N ARG A 233 -0.56 0.20 -15.65
CA ARG A 233 -1.24 1.18 -14.77
C ARG A 233 -0.52 1.42 -13.44
N ASN A 234 0.63 0.80 -13.23
CA ASN A 234 1.46 0.98 -12.05
C ASN A 234 2.88 1.30 -12.48
N ALA A 235 3.64 1.96 -11.62
CA ALA A 235 5.07 2.11 -11.82
C ALA A 235 5.85 1.35 -10.75
N VAL A 236 6.96 0.76 -11.16
CA VAL A 236 8.04 0.37 -10.23
C VAL A 236 9.05 1.50 -10.21
N VAL A 237 9.28 2.10 -9.04
CA VAL A 237 10.16 3.26 -8.88
C VAL A 237 11.32 2.88 -7.95
N GLY A 238 12.49 2.60 -8.52
CA GLY A 238 13.65 2.00 -7.86
C GLY A 238 14.04 0.66 -8.48
N THR A 239 14.87 -0.11 -7.78
CA THR A 239 15.22 -1.50 -8.12
C THR A 239 15.09 -2.39 -6.90
N LEU A 240 15.03 -3.72 -7.09
CA LEU A 240 14.94 -4.65 -5.98
C LEU A 240 16.14 -4.52 -5.03
N GLU A 241 17.34 -4.29 -5.57
CA GLU A 241 18.59 -4.17 -4.82
C GLU A 241 18.76 -2.77 -4.18
N GLY A 242 18.39 -1.72 -4.91
CA GLY A 242 18.50 -0.32 -4.47
C GLY A 242 17.36 0.14 -3.56
N GLY A 243 16.32 -0.69 -3.45
CA GLY A 243 15.03 -0.40 -2.88
C GLY A 243 14.12 0.39 -3.83
N TYR A 244 12.83 0.10 -3.71
CA TYR A 244 11.82 0.45 -4.69
C TYR A 244 10.49 0.75 -4.01
N ILE A 245 9.60 1.45 -4.73
CA ILE A 245 8.19 1.59 -4.37
C ILE A 245 7.37 1.24 -5.62
N VAL A 246 6.42 0.32 -5.47
CA VAL A 246 5.41 0.06 -6.50
C VAL A 246 4.16 0.85 -6.15
N THR A 247 3.63 1.60 -7.12
CA THR A 247 2.42 2.40 -6.89
C THR A 247 1.64 2.62 -8.19
N PRO A 248 0.30 2.72 -8.13
CA PRO A 248 -0.50 3.13 -9.27
C PRO A 248 0.02 4.41 -9.92
N MET A 249 -0.04 4.49 -11.24
CA MET A 249 0.57 5.55 -12.02
C MET A 249 -0.35 6.00 -13.15
N THR A 250 -0.39 7.32 -13.37
CA THR A 250 -1.11 7.92 -14.50
C THR A 250 -0.12 8.51 -15.50
N PRO A 251 -0.49 8.63 -16.79
CA PRO A 251 0.39 9.27 -17.77
C PRO A 251 0.77 10.71 -17.39
N ALA A 252 -0.12 11.45 -16.71
CA ALA A 252 0.15 12.81 -16.27
C ALA A 252 1.24 12.88 -15.19
N ILE A 253 1.24 11.93 -14.24
CA ILE A 253 2.28 11.85 -13.20
C ILE A 253 3.58 11.32 -13.80
N ALA A 254 3.52 10.30 -14.66
CA ALA A 254 4.68 9.69 -15.29
C ALA A 254 5.49 10.65 -16.16
N LYS A 255 4.84 11.64 -16.81
CA LYS A 255 5.51 12.72 -17.57
C LYS A 255 6.52 13.54 -16.75
N ARG A 256 6.46 13.46 -15.42
CA ARG A 256 7.39 14.16 -14.51
C ARG A 256 8.68 13.37 -14.27
N ALA A 257 8.74 12.11 -14.72
CA ALA A 257 9.95 11.29 -14.63
C ALA A 257 11.06 11.87 -15.53
N PRO A 258 12.33 11.83 -15.11
CA PRO A 258 13.45 12.15 -16.00
C PRO A 258 13.46 11.18 -17.20
N PRO A 259 13.66 11.63 -18.45
CA PRO A 259 13.57 10.79 -19.64
C PRO A 259 14.50 9.56 -19.64
N GLU A 260 15.69 9.67 -19.05
CA GLU A 260 16.73 8.61 -19.08
C GLU A 260 16.87 7.82 -17.77
N THR A 261 15.89 7.94 -16.86
CA THR A 261 15.99 7.23 -15.58
C THR A 261 15.89 5.71 -15.79
N ARG A 262 16.89 4.96 -15.31
CA ARG A 262 16.90 3.49 -15.40
C ARG A 262 16.13 2.78 -14.27
N ILE A 263 15.65 3.57 -13.30
CA ILE A 263 14.97 3.09 -12.10
C ILE A 263 13.45 3.37 -12.14
N PHE A 264 12.87 3.51 -13.33
CA PHE A 264 11.44 3.75 -13.52
C PHE A 264 10.89 2.81 -14.58
N ALA A 265 10.00 1.92 -14.19
CA ALA A 265 9.29 1.04 -15.12
C ALA A 265 7.80 1.39 -15.13
N TYR A 266 7.29 1.84 -16.27
CA TYR A 266 5.88 2.17 -16.52
C TYR A 266 5.61 2.05 -18.03
N ASP A 267 4.81 1.06 -18.43
CA ASP A 267 4.48 0.80 -19.85
C ASP A 267 3.38 1.74 -20.35
N GLY A 268 2.60 2.30 -19.42
CA GLY A 268 1.51 3.20 -19.73
C GLY A 268 0.24 2.54 -20.29
N PHE A 269 -0.78 3.36 -20.42
CA PHE A 269 -2.08 3.03 -21.01
C PHE A 269 -2.65 4.27 -21.71
N ALA A 270 -3.51 4.08 -22.70
CA ALA A 270 -4.15 5.20 -23.37
C ALA A 270 -5.11 5.91 -22.41
N ALA A 271 -5.15 7.25 -22.43
CA ALA A 271 -5.97 8.04 -21.52
C ALA A 271 -7.49 7.75 -21.61
N ARG A 272 -7.93 7.11 -22.69
CA ARG A 272 -9.32 6.71 -22.95
C ARG A 272 -9.74 5.43 -22.22
N ASP A 273 -8.81 4.69 -21.63
CA ASP A 273 -9.08 3.40 -20.98
C ASP A 273 -9.39 3.52 -19.48
N LYS A 274 -9.55 4.73 -18.93
CA LYS A 274 -9.69 4.96 -17.48
C LYS A 274 -10.80 4.13 -16.83
#